data_AF-A0A955JE60-F1
#
_entry.id   AF-A0A955JE60-F1
#
_cell.length_a   1.000
_cell.length_b   1.000
_cell.length_c   1.000
_cell.angle_alpha   90.00
_cell.angle_beta   90.00
_cell.angle_gamma   90.00
#
_symmetry.space_group_name_H-M   'P 1'
#
loop_
_entity.id
_entity.type
_entity.pdbx_description
1 polymer ?
#
loop_
_entity_poly.entity_id
_entity_poly.type
_entity_poly.pdbx_seq_one_letter_code
_entity_poly.pdbx_strand_id
1 'polypeptide(L)'
;MVCASCQGSFILDGEAAALHGEMAVLADTPGPLFVGGSGEVAGHEFRVLGRVRYGYERGFWDEWYLEASDGASFWIGEDERQFTLTRRLALDETLPAWDELEPGATLRVRGHPYHVDERDLARCEGGEGQLPFVIAAGEKVPFVDLSGEGRFLTLEYEGEGPPRVFEGRRIPYTAVRMDYDASGAVASPALAAERAASEGSRRRVVKTSGRELAINCESCGAPQTSKLEGQDDLVCEFCGLTIDLSLERRPCGDCGATVALHSIDAASASCPQCGALHEVLPEKLQLLSQLNEKPKRAGPFRIGMVARLRGEIWRIVGYLRTFMRDEGIKYHTHAYLLFCDRQGYAWLEIDAGHASFFREIDERPKGLNPKTMRRTQTFQF
;
A
#
# COMPACT_ATOMS: atom_id res chain seq x y z
N MET A 1 -8.17 19.23 -13.24
CA MET A 1 -7.36 19.52 -12.03
C MET A 1 -8.29 19.67 -10.85
N VAL A 2 -7.97 19.04 -9.71
CA VAL A 2 -8.69 19.17 -8.45
C VAL A 2 -7.86 19.97 -7.45
N CYS A 3 -8.44 21.03 -6.89
CA CYS A 3 -7.73 21.92 -5.97
C CYS A 3 -7.74 21.37 -4.54
N ALA A 4 -6.55 21.17 -3.96
CA ALA A 4 -6.42 20.70 -2.58
C ALA A 4 -6.97 21.68 -1.52
N SER A 5 -7.08 22.98 -1.82
CA SER A 5 -7.52 24.00 -0.85
C SER A 5 -9.01 24.28 -0.86
N CYS A 6 -9.65 24.29 -2.04
CA CYS A 6 -11.07 24.65 -2.18
C CYS A 6 -11.92 23.50 -2.74
N GLN A 7 -11.31 22.33 -3.00
CA GLN A 7 -11.98 21.13 -3.48
C GLN A 7 -12.69 21.29 -4.84
N GLY A 8 -12.44 22.37 -5.56
CA GLY A 8 -12.99 22.59 -6.89
C GLY A 8 -12.37 21.65 -7.92
N SER A 9 -13.20 21.06 -8.78
CA SER A 9 -12.78 20.36 -10.00
C SER A 9 -12.85 21.29 -11.21
N PHE A 10 -11.74 21.41 -11.95
CA PHE A 10 -11.58 22.33 -13.08
C PHE A 10 -11.11 21.62 -14.33
N ILE A 11 -11.68 21.97 -15.49
CA ILE A 11 -11.14 21.65 -16.80
C ILE A 11 -10.30 22.84 -17.27
N LEU A 12 -9.06 22.58 -17.67
CA LEU A 12 -8.23 23.56 -18.35
C LEU A 12 -8.39 23.35 -19.85
N ASP A 13 -9.30 24.08 -20.48
CA ASP A 13 -9.32 24.24 -21.92
C ASP A 13 -8.61 25.57 -22.25
N GLY A 14 -7.89 25.66 -23.37
CA GLY A 14 -6.85 26.67 -23.65
C GLY A 14 -7.24 28.15 -23.56
N GLU A 15 -8.52 28.47 -23.28
CA GLU A 15 -9.04 29.83 -23.15
C GLU A 15 -9.76 30.12 -21.82
N ALA A 16 -10.13 29.12 -20.99
CA ALA A 16 -10.74 29.36 -19.68
C ALA A 16 -10.78 28.10 -18.79
N ALA A 17 -10.59 28.28 -17.48
CA ALA A 17 -10.88 27.24 -16.49
C ALA A 17 -12.38 27.29 -16.10
N ALA A 18 -13.13 26.21 -16.36
CA ALA A 18 -14.52 26.08 -15.95
C ALA A 18 -14.64 25.26 -14.65
N LEU A 19 -15.47 25.71 -13.70
CA LEU A 19 -15.75 25.00 -12.43
C LEU A 19 -16.85 23.97 -12.65
N HIS A 20 -16.59 22.70 -12.32
CA HIS A 20 -17.51 21.58 -12.57
C HIS A 20 -18.09 20.92 -11.31
N GLY A 21 -17.67 21.31 -10.10
CA GLY A 21 -18.24 20.79 -8.84
C GLY A 21 -17.31 20.94 -7.64
N GLU A 22 -17.81 20.54 -6.46
CA GLU A 22 -17.11 20.50 -5.17
C GLU A 22 -16.82 19.03 -4.79
N MET A 23 -15.63 18.74 -4.27
CA MET A 23 -15.11 17.39 -4.01
C MET A 23 -14.93 17.11 -2.52
N ALA A 24 -15.05 15.86 -2.09
CA ALA A 24 -14.72 15.51 -0.71
C ALA A 24 -13.20 15.52 -0.48
N VAL A 25 -12.76 15.91 0.73
CA VAL A 25 -11.38 15.65 1.17
C VAL A 25 -11.23 14.15 1.36
N LEU A 26 -10.31 13.56 0.61
CA LEU A 26 -9.97 12.16 0.74
C LEU A 26 -9.08 11.97 1.98
N ALA A 27 -9.30 10.88 2.70
CA ALA A 27 -8.39 10.46 3.76
C ALA A 27 -7.07 9.95 3.16
N ASP A 28 -5.99 10.04 3.93
CA ASP A 28 -4.69 9.51 3.54
C ASP A 28 -4.77 8.03 3.16
N THR A 29 -4.04 7.63 2.13
CA THR A 29 -3.88 6.21 1.75
C THR A 29 -2.70 5.65 2.53
N PRO A 30 -2.75 4.41 3.03
CA PRO A 30 -1.59 3.74 3.62
C PRO A 30 -0.45 3.42 2.62
N GLY A 31 -0.65 3.74 1.33
CA GLY A 31 0.27 3.54 0.22
C GLY A 31 1.46 4.49 0.15
N PRO A 32 2.43 4.20 -0.73
CA PRO A 32 3.66 4.99 -0.85
C PRO A 32 3.46 6.20 -1.75
N LEU A 33 2.44 6.15 -2.62
CA LEU A 33 2.12 7.12 -3.64
C LEU A 33 1.44 8.34 -3.01
N PHE A 34 1.77 9.52 -3.52
CA PHE A 34 1.15 10.78 -3.16
C PHE A 34 1.26 11.74 -4.35
N VAL A 35 0.27 12.61 -4.53
CA VAL A 35 0.26 13.58 -5.64
C VAL A 35 1.48 14.49 -5.55
N GLY A 36 2.18 14.66 -6.68
CA GLY A 36 3.43 15.43 -6.77
C GLY A 36 4.69 14.62 -6.48
N GLY A 37 4.57 13.41 -5.94
CA GLY A 37 5.70 12.50 -5.73
C GLY A 37 6.28 11.98 -7.05
N SER A 38 7.54 11.57 -7.03
CA SER A 38 8.21 10.89 -8.14
C SER A 38 8.80 9.57 -7.70
N GLY A 39 9.12 8.69 -8.65
CA GLY A 39 9.69 7.39 -8.36
C GLY A 39 9.99 6.57 -9.59
N GLU A 40 10.21 5.28 -9.39
CA GLU A 40 10.45 4.29 -10.45
C GLU A 40 9.49 3.11 -10.29
N VAL A 41 8.91 2.66 -11.40
CA VAL A 41 8.12 1.43 -11.48
C VAL A 41 8.50 0.66 -12.73
N ALA A 42 8.79 -0.63 -12.59
CA ALA A 42 9.14 -1.51 -13.70
C ALA A 42 10.26 -0.97 -14.63
N GLY A 43 11.25 -0.24 -14.08
CA GLY A 43 12.35 0.35 -14.84
C GLY A 43 12.01 1.68 -15.53
N HIS A 44 10.85 2.28 -15.23
CA HIS A 44 10.42 3.56 -15.75
C HIS A 44 10.28 4.58 -14.63
N GLU A 45 10.98 5.72 -14.76
CA GLU A 45 10.79 6.87 -13.89
C GLU A 45 9.41 7.50 -14.13
N PHE A 46 8.78 7.98 -13.06
CA PHE A 46 7.46 8.58 -13.10
C PHE A 46 7.28 9.75 -12.15
N ARG A 47 6.26 10.56 -12.42
CA ARG A 47 5.66 11.53 -11.50
C ARG A 47 4.18 11.22 -11.30
N VAL A 48 3.72 11.29 -10.06
CA VAL A 48 2.29 11.18 -9.71
C VAL A 48 1.62 12.52 -9.98
N LEU A 49 0.71 12.53 -10.96
CA LEU A 49 -0.01 13.74 -11.36
C LEU A 49 -1.32 13.90 -10.60
N GLY A 50 -2.04 12.81 -10.35
CA GLY A 50 -3.33 12.86 -9.67
C GLY A 50 -3.75 11.53 -9.06
N ARG A 51 -4.86 11.56 -8.31
CA ARG A 51 -5.49 10.41 -7.65
C ARG A 51 -7.00 10.49 -7.83
N VAL A 52 -7.65 9.35 -8.02
CA VAL A 52 -9.09 9.19 -7.82
C VAL A 52 -9.31 8.11 -6.77
N ARG A 53 -10.26 8.30 -5.86
CA ARG A 53 -10.69 7.25 -4.93
C ARG A 53 -12.05 6.72 -5.34
N TYR A 54 -12.15 5.40 -5.40
CA TYR A 54 -13.39 4.69 -5.61
C TYR A 54 -13.74 3.87 -4.38
N GLY A 55 -14.98 4.01 -3.91
CA GLY A 55 -15.52 3.31 -2.76
C GLY A 55 -16.59 2.29 -3.16
N TYR A 56 -16.70 1.24 -2.36
CA TYR A 56 -17.75 0.22 -2.41
C TYR A 56 -18.22 -0.10 -0.99
N GLU A 57 -19.17 -1.02 -0.83
CA GLU A 57 -19.86 -1.23 0.47
C GLU A 57 -18.91 -1.59 1.63
N ARG A 58 -17.71 -2.11 1.33
CA ARG A 58 -16.80 -2.68 2.33
C ARG A 58 -15.37 -2.14 2.29
N GLY A 59 -15.07 -1.18 1.42
CA GLY A 59 -13.71 -0.67 1.24
C GLY A 59 -13.62 0.42 0.18
N PHE A 60 -12.38 0.75 -0.17
CA PHE A 60 -12.04 1.67 -1.24
C PHE A 60 -10.73 1.24 -1.89
N TRP A 61 -10.52 1.66 -3.13
CA TRP A 61 -9.22 1.63 -3.80
C TRP A 61 -8.88 3.01 -4.34
N ASP A 62 -7.59 3.26 -4.53
CA ASP A 62 -7.09 4.49 -5.11
C ASP A 62 -6.48 4.23 -6.49
N GLU A 63 -6.84 5.05 -7.47
CA GLU A 63 -6.23 5.05 -8.79
C GLU A 63 -5.35 6.28 -8.96
N TRP A 64 -4.06 6.02 -9.13
CA TRP A 64 -3.04 7.03 -9.29
C TRP A 64 -2.77 7.27 -10.77
N TYR A 65 -2.89 8.51 -11.22
CA TYR A 65 -2.53 8.91 -12.58
C TYR A 65 -1.07 9.36 -12.60
N LEU A 66 -0.25 8.71 -13.44
CA LEU A 66 1.19 8.93 -13.50
C LEU A 66 1.65 9.30 -14.91
N GLU A 67 2.72 10.07 -14.97
CA GLU A 67 3.42 10.43 -16.20
C GLU A 67 4.86 9.93 -16.12
N ALA A 68 5.28 9.18 -17.14
CA ALA A 68 6.66 8.73 -17.31
C ALA A 68 7.56 9.86 -17.83
N SER A 69 8.87 9.71 -17.69
CA SER A 69 9.86 10.68 -18.18
C SER A 69 9.78 10.97 -19.70
N ASP A 70 9.22 10.04 -20.48
CA ASP A 70 9.01 10.18 -21.93
C ASP A 70 7.66 10.85 -22.29
N GLY A 71 6.89 11.28 -21.28
CA GLY A 71 5.57 11.89 -21.43
C GLY A 71 4.43 10.90 -21.61
N ALA A 72 4.69 9.58 -21.62
CA ALA A 72 3.63 8.59 -21.64
C ALA A 72 2.92 8.53 -20.29
N SER A 73 1.59 8.46 -20.30
CA SER A 73 0.81 8.31 -19.07
C SER A 73 0.36 6.87 -18.82
N PHE A 74 0.20 6.55 -17.55
CA PHE A 74 -0.24 5.24 -17.08
C PHE A 74 -0.89 5.37 -15.70
N TRP A 75 -1.49 4.28 -15.22
CA TRP A 75 -2.21 4.24 -13.97
C TRP A 75 -1.61 3.19 -13.04
N ILE A 76 -1.61 3.49 -11.74
CA ILE A 76 -1.45 2.49 -10.69
C ILE A 76 -2.75 2.41 -9.90
N GLY A 77 -3.45 1.29 -9.97
CA GLY A 77 -4.53 0.98 -9.04
C GLY A 77 -3.95 0.41 -7.76
N GLU A 78 -4.33 0.95 -6.61
CA GLU A 78 -3.94 0.52 -5.27
C GLU A 78 -5.16 0.01 -4.51
N ASP A 79 -5.20 -1.32 -4.32
CA ASP A 79 -6.25 -2.00 -3.56
C ASP A 79 -5.62 -3.05 -2.64
N GLU A 80 -5.98 -3.05 -1.36
CA GLU A 80 -5.51 -4.00 -0.33
C GLU A 80 -4.02 -4.44 -0.41
N ARG A 81 -3.10 -3.51 -0.71
CA ARG A 81 -1.63 -3.72 -0.87
C ARG A 81 -1.20 -4.47 -2.14
N GLN A 82 -2.11 -4.60 -3.09
CA GLN A 82 -1.82 -5.06 -4.44
C GLN A 82 -1.89 -3.89 -5.40
N PHE A 83 -0.96 -3.83 -6.34
CA PHE A 83 -0.95 -2.81 -7.37
C PHE A 83 -1.30 -3.39 -8.73
N THR A 84 -2.09 -2.67 -9.50
CA THR A 84 -2.23 -2.88 -10.94
C THR A 84 -1.47 -1.78 -11.65
N LEU A 85 -0.66 -2.11 -12.66
CA LEU A 85 -0.02 -1.13 -13.52
C LEU A 85 -0.67 -1.21 -14.90
N THR A 86 -1.45 -0.20 -15.27
CA THR A 86 -2.28 -0.22 -16.47
C THR A 86 -2.07 0.98 -17.37
N ARG A 87 -2.38 0.82 -18.66
CA ARG A 87 -2.39 1.89 -19.65
C ARG A 87 -3.68 1.84 -20.44
N ARG A 88 -4.17 3.01 -20.85
CA ARG A 88 -5.34 3.09 -21.73
C ARG A 88 -5.05 2.36 -23.04
N LEU A 89 -5.88 1.38 -23.36
CA LEU A 89 -5.82 0.62 -24.60
C LEU A 89 -6.95 1.07 -25.54
N ALA A 90 -6.60 1.67 -26.67
CA ALA A 90 -7.57 1.90 -27.74
C ALA A 90 -7.88 0.57 -28.44
N LEU A 91 -9.17 0.23 -28.55
CA LEU A 91 -9.65 -0.97 -29.21
C LEU A 91 -10.63 -0.59 -30.32
N ASP A 92 -10.48 -1.26 -31.46
CA ASP A 92 -11.41 -1.17 -32.60
C ASP A 92 -12.41 -2.35 -32.61
N GLU A 93 -12.41 -3.18 -31.57
CA GLU A 93 -13.33 -4.31 -31.40
C GLU A 93 -14.49 -3.95 -30.47
N THR A 94 -15.69 -4.47 -30.78
CA THR A 94 -16.87 -4.30 -29.91
C THR A 94 -16.77 -5.26 -28.73
N LEU A 95 -16.76 -4.72 -27.51
CA LEU A 95 -16.78 -5.48 -26.28
C LEU A 95 -18.22 -5.68 -25.77
N PRO A 96 -18.51 -6.77 -25.05
CA PRO A 96 -19.84 -7.02 -24.47
C PRO A 96 -20.28 -5.91 -23.50
N ALA A 97 -21.59 -5.79 -23.33
CA ALA A 97 -22.17 -4.88 -22.35
C ALA A 97 -21.83 -5.33 -20.92
N TRP A 98 -21.87 -4.40 -19.96
CA TRP A 98 -21.51 -4.65 -18.56
C TRP A 98 -22.34 -5.79 -17.94
N ASP A 99 -23.63 -5.86 -18.25
CA ASP A 99 -24.55 -6.89 -17.76
C ASP A 99 -24.36 -8.27 -18.42
N GLU A 100 -23.59 -8.36 -19.52
CA GLU A 100 -23.29 -9.61 -20.22
C GLU A 100 -22.02 -10.31 -19.68
N LEU A 101 -21.21 -9.62 -18.87
CA LEU A 101 -19.94 -10.13 -18.34
C LEU A 101 -20.08 -10.57 -16.87
N GLU A 102 -20.38 -11.86 -16.67
CA GLU A 102 -20.48 -12.45 -15.33
C GLU A 102 -19.14 -12.98 -14.82
N PRO A 103 -18.83 -12.87 -13.51
CA PRO A 103 -17.65 -13.48 -12.91
C PRO A 103 -17.48 -14.97 -13.26
N GLY A 104 -16.28 -15.33 -13.71
CA GLY A 104 -15.93 -16.66 -14.23
C GLY A 104 -16.21 -16.87 -15.71
N ALA A 105 -16.86 -15.94 -16.41
CA ALA A 105 -16.95 -15.95 -17.87
C ALA A 105 -15.58 -15.77 -18.52
N THR A 106 -15.46 -16.10 -19.80
CA THR A 106 -14.23 -15.90 -20.58
C THR A 106 -14.50 -14.93 -21.72
N LEU A 107 -13.68 -13.89 -21.82
CA LEU A 107 -13.68 -12.91 -22.89
C LEU A 107 -12.38 -13.01 -23.67
N ARG A 108 -12.42 -12.81 -24.99
CA ARG A 108 -11.21 -12.68 -25.81
C ARG A 108 -11.02 -11.23 -26.20
N VAL A 109 -9.86 -10.67 -25.85
CA VAL A 109 -9.47 -9.30 -26.20
C VAL A 109 -8.16 -9.35 -26.96
N ARG A 110 -8.12 -8.81 -28.18
CA ARG A 110 -6.96 -8.91 -29.10
C ARG A 110 -6.43 -10.35 -29.27
N GLY A 111 -7.32 -11.34 -29.22
CA GLY A 111 -6.99 -12.77 -29.36
C GLY A 111 -6.49 -13.47 -28.09
N HIS A 112 -6.27 -12.75 -26.98
CA HIS A 112 -5.85 -13.34 -25.71
C HIS A 112 -7.08 -13.68 -24.85
N PRO A 113 -7.11 -14.87 -24.20
CA PRO A 113 -8.19 -15.23 -23.31
C PRO A 113 -8.04 -14.55 -21.95
N TYR A 114 -9.11 -13.91 -21.50
CA TYR A 114 -9.26 -13.32 -20.17
C TYR A 114 -10.45 -13.96 -19.46
N HIS A 115 -10.34 -14.15 -18.15
CA HIS A 115 -11.43 -14.54 -17.28
C HIS A 115 -11.94 -13.32 -16.53
N VAL A 116 -13.27 -13.20 -16.40
CA VAL A 116 -13.87 -12.17 -15.56
C VAL A 116 -13.59 -12.51 -14.11
N ASP A 117 -12.77 -11.69 -13.44
CA ASP A 117 -12.46 -11.81 -12.02
C ASP A 117 -13.62 -11.22 -11.21
N GLU A 118 -14.06 -10.03 -11.60
CA GLU A 118 -15.04 -9.22 -10.88
C GLU A 118 -15.87 -8.36 -11.84
N ARG A 119 -17.13 -8.14 -11.45
CA ARG A 119 -18.02 -7.13 -12.04
C ARG A 119 -18.74 -6.45 -10.88
N ASP A 120 -18.52 -5.16 -10.73
CA ASP A 120 -19.24 -4.36 -9.73
C ASP A 120 -19.39 -2.90 -10.19
N LEU A 121 -19.90 -2.07 -9.28
CA LEU A 121 -20.16 -0.66 -9.46
C LEU A 121 -19.39 0.14 -8.42
N ALA A 122 -18.36 0.84 -8.90
CA ALA A 122 -17.56 1.76 -8.13
C ALA A 122 -18.34 3.04 -7.83
N ARG A 123 -18.11 3.66 -6.66
CA ARG A 123 -18.55 5.04 -6.41
C ARG A 123 -17.34 5.96 -6.32
N CYS A 124 -17.27 6.98 -7.16
CA CYS A 124 -16.25 8.02 -7.03
C CYS A 124 -16.46 8.78 -5.72
N GLU A 125 -15.52 8.69 -4.79
CA GLU A 125 -15.57 9.41 -3.51
C GLU A 125 -14.94 10.79 -3.64
N GLY A 126 -13.96 10.94 -4.53
CA GLY A 126 -13.26 12.18 -4.81
C GLY A 126 -11.96 11.95 -5.55
N GLY A 127 -11.18 13.02 -5.73
CA GLY A 127 -9.87 12.93 -6.35
C GLY A 127 -8.99 14.14 -6.05
N GLU A 128 -7.73 14.04 -6.42
CA GLU A 128 -6.68 15.01 -6.13
C GLU A 128 -5.78 15.22 -7.35
N GLY A 129 -5.19 16.41 -7.48
CA GLY A 129 -4.18 16.68 -8.51
C GLY A 129 -4.73 16.83 -9.93
N GLN A 130 -3.96 16.38 -10.91
CA GLN A 130 -4.25 16.50 -12.34
C GLN A 130 -4.71 15.16 -12.88
N LEU A 131 -5.93 15.12 -13.42
CA LEU A 131 -6.56 13.94 -14.00
C LEU A 131 -6.88 14.21 -15.47
N PRO A 132 -6.85 13.18 -16.34
CA PRO A 132 -7.11 13.33 -17.78
C PRO A 132 -8.61 13.39 -18.11
N PHE A 133 -9.48 13.40 -17.10
CA PHE A 133 -10.94 13.52 -17.24
C PHE A 133 -11.53 14.25 -16.03
N VAL A 134 -12.82 14.56 -16.13
CA VAL A 134 -13.60 15.14 -15.03
C VAL A 134 -14.16 14.02 -14.17
N ILE A 135 -14.03 14.17 -12.86
CA ILE A 135 -14.69 13.31 -11.88
C ILE A 135 -15.84 14.06 -11.20
N ALA A 136 -16.92 13.34 -10.88
CA ALA A 136 -18.00 13.84 -10.05
C ALA A 136 -18.18 12.97 -8.79
N ALA A 137 -18.25 13.59 -7.61
CA ALA A 137 -18.43 12.86 -6.36
C ALA A 137 -19.80 12.17 -6.35
N GLY A 138 -19.81 10.92 -5.89
CA GLY A 138 -20.98 10.08 -5.85
C GLY A 138 -21.36 9.46 -7.20
N GLU A 139 -20.66 9.80 -8.29
CA GLU A 139 -20.81 9.16 -9.58
C GLU A 139 -20.54 7.66 -9.46
N LYS A 140 -21.35 6.88 -10.18
CA LYS A 140 -21.29 5.43 -10.18
C LYS A 140 -20.65 4.97 -11.47
N VAL A 141 -19.54 4.25 -11.37
CA VAL A 141 -18.77 3.74 -12.50
C VAL A 141 -18.85 2.20 -12.50
N PRO A 142 -19.70 1.60 -13.35
CA PRO A 142 -19.68 0.16 -13.57
C PRO A 142 -18.34 -0.26 -14.17
N PHE A 143 -17.73 -1.30 -13.60
CA PHE A 143 -16.47 -1.84 -14.10
C PHE A 143 -16.49 -3.37 -14.17
N VAL A 144 -15.55 -3.92 -14.94
CA VAL A 144 -15.27 -5.35 -15.03
C VAL A 144 -13.76 -5.54 -15.02
N ASP A 145 -13.26 -6.29 -14.04
CA ASP A 145 -11.86 -6.67 -13.94
C ASP A 145 -11.67 -8.09 -14.48
N LEU A 146 -10.61 -8.26 -15.27
CA LEU A 146 -10.29 -9.52 -15.92
C LEU A 146 -8.81 -9.88 -15.80
N SER A 147 -8.52 -11.16 -15.69
CA SER A 147 -7.16 -11.70 -15.70
C SER A 147 -6.97 -12.83 -16.69
N GLY A 148 -5.76 -12.91 -17.26
CA GLY A 148 -5.43 -13.95 -18.23
C GLY A 148 -3.97 -13.94 -18.62
N GLU A 149 -3.28 -15.08 -18.43
CA GLU A 149 -1.90 -15.28 -18.87
C GLU A 149 -0.91 -14.21 -18.31
N GLY A 150 -1.03 -13.85 -17.03
CA GLY A 150 -0.19 -12.80 -16.42
C GLY A 150 -0.56 -11.37 -16.81
N ARG A 151 -1.67 -11.19 -17.55
CA ARG A 151 -2.22 -9.89 -17.93
C ARG A 151 -3.43 -9.55 -17.07
N PHE A 152 -3.59 -8.26 -16.84
CA PHE A 152 -4.74 -7.66 -16.20
C PHE A 152 -5.42 -6.73 -17.20
N LEU A 153 -6.75 -6.72 -17.21
CA LEU A 153 -7.56 -5.85 -18.03
C LEU A 153 -8.71 -5.33 -17.17
N THR A 154 -8.93 -4.03 -17.16
CA THR A 154 -10.14 -3.44 -16.57
C THR A 154 -10.94 -2.69 -17.63
N LEU A 155 -12.26 -2.89 -17.59
CA LEU A 155 -13.24 -2.27 -18.47
C LEU A 155 -14.12 -1.35 -17.62
N GLU A 156 -14.13 -0.06 -17.95
CA GLU A 156 -14.98 0.94 -17.29
C GLU A 156 -16.08 1.41 -18.24
N TYR A 157 -17.32 1.34 -17.79
CA TYR A 157 -18.49 1.66 -18.61
C TYR A 157 -19.04 3.04 -18.25
N GLU A 158 -18.79 4.04 -19.10
CA GLU A 158 -19.29 5.40 -18.91
C GLU A 158 -20.32 5.77 -19.99
N GLY A 159 -21.55 6.10 -19.56
CA GLY A 159 -22.61 6.53 -20.47
C GLY A 159 -23.04 5.46 -21.48
N GLU A 160 -23.52 5.89 -22.65
CA GLU A 160 -24.04 5.00 -23.72
C GLU A 160 -22.97 4.62 -24.77
N GLY A 161 -21.68 4.67 -24.41
CA GLY A 161 -20.55 4.39 -25.32
C GLY A 161 -19.86 3.03 -25.10
N PRO A 162 -18.89 2.66 -25.94
CA PRO A 162 -18.02 1.52 -25.67
C PRO A 162 -17.22 1.76 -24.37
N PRO A 163 -16.91 0.70 -23.59
CA PRO A 163 -16.17 0.86 -22.36
C PRO A 163 -14.78 1.45 -22.61
N ARG A 164 -14.28 2.20 -21.63
CA ARG A 164 -12.85 2.48 -21.54
C ARG A 164 -12.13 1.21 -21.10
N VAL A 165 -11.00 0.97 -21.72
CA VAL A 165 -10.23 -0.26 -21.57
C VAL A 165 -8.83 0.12 -21.13
N PHE A 166 -8.38 -0.52 -20.06
CA PHE A 166 -7.04 -0.36 -19.52
C PHE A 166 -6.38 -1.75 -19.42
N GLU A 167 -5.29 -1.93 -20.16
CA GLU A 167 -4.54 -3.17 -20.20
C GLU A 167 -3.24 -3.00 -19.40
N GLY A 168 -2.85 -4.07 -18.70
CA GLY A 168 -1.69 -4.02 -17.82
C GLY A 168 -1.39 -5.35 -17.18
N ARG A 169 -0.87 -5.27 -15.96
CA ARG A 169 -0.54 -6.43 -15.13
C ARG A 169 -0.69 -6.06 -13.65
N ARG A 170 -0.94 -7.07 -12.82
CA ARG A 170 -0.74 -6.96 -11.38
C ARG A 170 0.76 -6.93 -11.10
N ILE A 171 1.19 -6.03 -10.24
CA ILE A 171 2.56 -5.90 -9.76
C ILE A 171 2.55 -5.93 -8.23
N PRO A 172 3.58 -6.51 -7.60
CA PRO A 172 3.68 -6.44 -6.16
C PRO A 172 3.90 -4.97 -5.74
N TYR A 173 3.40 -4.60 -4.56
CA TYR A 173 3.63 -3.28 -3.98
C TYR A 173 5.11 -2.84 -4.06
N THR A 174 6.05 -3.77 -3.79
CA THR A 174 7.50 -3.53 -3.80
C THR A 174 8.08 -3.20 -5.18
N ALA A 175 7.30 -3.31 -6.25
CA ALA A 175 7.72 -2.91 -7.60
C ALA A 175 7.70 -1.40 -7.82
N VAL A 176 7.08 -0.64 -6.91
CA VAL A 176 7.06 0.83 -6.91
C VAL A 176 8.07 1.34 -5.89
N ARG A 177 9.00 2.18 -6.34
CA ARG A 177 9.96 2.87 -5.47
C ARG A 177 9.75 4.37 -5.59
N MET A 178 9.40 5.02 -4.48
CA MET A 178 9.26 6.48 -4.45
C MET A 178 10.60 7.14 -4.09
N ASP A 179 10.87 8.27 -4.74
CA ASP A 179 11.97 9.15 -4.41
C ASP A 179 11.51 10.13 -3.33
N TYR A 180 11.68 9.71 -2.06
CA TYR A 180 11.44 10.59 -0.92
C TYR A 180 12.63 11.55 -0.76
N ASP A 181 12.62 12.68 -1.46
CA ASP A 181 13.47 13.78 -1.03
C ASP A 181 12.90 14.37 0.27
N ALA A 182 13.75 14.69 1.24
CA ALA A 182 13.34 15.29 2.53
C ALA A 182 12.84 16.75 2.38
N SER A 183 12.35 17.12 1.19
CA SER A 183 11.86 18.44 0.79
C SER A 183 10.48 18.40 0.10
N GLY A 184 9.86 17.21 -0.02
CA GLY A 184 8.64 16.97 -0.82
C GLY A 184 7.32 17.61 -0.33
N ALA A 185 7.32 18.36 0.78
CA ALA A 185 6.21 19.26 1.10
C ALA A 185 6.51 20.64 0.50
N VAL A 186 6.23 20.83 -0.80
CA VAL A 186 6.40 22.14 -1.45
C VAL A 186 5.37 23.12 -0.86
N ALA A 187 5.84 23.90 0.11
CA ALA A 187 5.14 25.08 0.61
C ALA A 187 4.87 26.06 -0.54
N SER A 188 3.63 26.53 -0.62
CA SER A 188 3.17 27.56 -1.55
C SER A 188 4.16 28.75 -1.64
N PRO A 189 4.37 29.34 -2.82
CA PRO A 189 5.17 30.57 -3.00
C PRO A 189 4.77 31.72 -2.06
N ALA A 190 3.54 31.72 -1.54
CA ALA A 190 3.07 32.66 -0.52
C ALA A 190 3.80 32.51 0.84
N LEU A 191 4.17 31.29 1.24
CA LEU A 191 4.96 31.03 2.47
C LEU A 191 6.46 31.33 2.28
N ALA A 192 6.97 31.25 1.06
CA ALA A 192 8.36 31.61 0.75
C ALA A 192 8.60 33.13 0.94
N ALA A 193 7.59 33.96 0.66
CA ALA A 193 7.64 35.40 0.89
C ALA A 193 7.66 35.78 2.38
N GLU A 194 6.94 35.04 3.25
CA GLU A 194 7.01 35.23 4.71
C GLU A 194 8.35 34.77 5.32
N ARG A 195 8.95 33.69 4.78
CA ARG A 195 10.27 33.21 5.23
C ARG A 195 11.40 34.19 4.91
N ALA A 196 11.39 34.80 3.73
CA ALA A 196 12.38 35.81 3.32
C ALA A 196 12.36 37.06 4.22
N ALA A 197 11.21 37.39 4.82
CA ALA A 197 11.09 38.49 5.78
C ALA A 197 11.73 38.21 7.15
N SER A 198 12.17 36.97 7.42
CA SER A 198 12.74 36.54 8.70
C SER A 198 14.27 36.34 8.70
N GLU A 199 14.94 36.51 7.55
CA GLU A 199 16.40 36.27 7.36
C GLU A 199 17.32 37.35 7.95
N GLY A 200 16.89 38.00 9.04
CA GLY A 200 17.64 39.06 9.72
C GLY A 200 18.34 38.67 11.03
N SER A 201 18.33 37.40 11.46
CA SER A 201 18.90 37.04 12.76
C SER A 201 19.74 35.76 12.74
N ARG A 202 21.06 35.99 12.83
CA ARG A 202 22.13 35.11 13.33
C ARG A 202 21.98 33.60 13.07
N ARG A 203 22.75 33.14 12.09
CA ARG A 203 23.07 31.73 11.82
C ARG A 203 23.46 31.00 13.11
N ARG A 204 22.56 30.14 13.61
CA ARG A 204 22.83 29.25 14.74
C ARG A 204 23.68 28.09 14.24
N VAL A 205 24.98 28.12 14.54
CA VAL A 205 25.82 26.93 14.45
C VAL A 205 25.34 25.96 15.53
N VAL A 206 24.61 24.91 15.14
CA VAL A 206 24.26 23.82 16.06
C VAL A 206 25.48 22.92 16.18
N LYS A 207 26.22 23.05 17.27
CA LYS A 207 27.06 21.97 17.79
C LYS A 207 26.11 20.87 18.27
N THR A 208 25.96 19.79 17.52
CA THR A 208 25.28 18.58 18.01
C THR A 208 26.23 17.87 18.96
N SER A 209 26.17 18.21 20.24
CA SER A 209 26.72 17.39 21.31
C SER A 209 25.97 16.04 21.33
N GLY A 210 26.71 14.93 21.41
CA GLY A 210 26.21 13.55 21.37
C GLY A 210 24.91 13.34 22.13
N ARG A 211 23.80 13.23 21.39
CA ARG A 211 22.48 12.96 21.94
C ARG A 211 22.28 11.45 21.91
N GLU A 212 22.30 10.82 23.08
CA GLU A 212 21.85 9.44 23.24
C GLU A 212 20.39 9.37 22.78
N LEU A 213 20.13 8.66 21.68
CA LEU A 213 18.76 8.40 21.26
C LEU A 213 18.27 7.20 22.06
N ALA A 214 17.31 7.44 22.95
CA ALA A 214 16.61 6.38 23.63
C ALA A 214 15.72 5.67 22.61
N ILE A 215 16.10 4.45 22.21
CA ILE A 215 15.31 3.61 21.31
C ILE A 215 14.71 2.45 22.09
N ASN A 216 13.57 1.91 21.65
CA ASN A 216 13.00 0.71 22.23
C ASN A 216 13.24 -0.49 21.32
N CYS A 217 13.55 -1.65 21.91
CA CYS A 217 13.63 -2.90 21.17
C CYS A 217 12.25 -3.27 20.59
N GLU A 218 12.16 -3.43 19.27
CA GLU A 218 10.93 -3.82 18.56
C GLU A 218 10.35 -5.18 18.99
N SER A 219 11.16 -6.08 19.54
CA SER A 219 10.64 -7.37 20.01
C SER A 219 10.15 -7.35 21.44
N CYS A 220 10.93 -6.80 22.38
CA CYS A 220 10.64 -6.89 23.82
C CYS A 220 10.17 -5.58 24.45
N GLY A 221 10.31 -4.45 23.75
CA GLY A 221 9.95 -3.12 24.24
C GLY A 221 10.98 -2.49 25.19
N ALA A 222 12.04 -3.20 25.56
CA ALA A 222 13.04 -2.68 26.50
C ALA A 222 13.77 -1.47 25.91
N PRO A 223 13.98 -0.39 26.69
CA PRO A 223 14.75 0.75 26.25
C PRO A 223 16.21 0.35 26.03
N GLN A 224 16.83 0.91 25.01
CA GLN A 224 18.25 0.77 24.69
C GLN A 224 18.89 2.15 24.69
N THR A 225 20.11 2.21 25.22
CA THR A 225 20.99 3.37 25.13
C THR A 225 22.02 3.11 24.04
N SER A 226 21.98 3.88 22.95
CA SER A 226 23.00 3.78 21.89
C SER A 226 23.70 5.12 21.67
N LYS A 227 25.02 5.05 21.45
CA LYS A 227 25.78 6.16 20.88
C LYS A 227 25.73 5.98 19.36
N LEU A 228 24.80 6.67 18.70
CA LEU A 228 24.48 6.53 17.27
C LEU A 228 25.58 6.98 16.29
N GLU A 229 26.82 7.20 16.72
CA GLU A 229 27.87 7.62 15.78
C GLU A 229 28.33 6.42 14.93
N GLY A 230 27.72 6.28 13.75
CA GLY A 230 28.17 5.40 12.66
C GLY A 230 27.82 3.91 12.82
N GLN A 231 26.75 3.57 13.54
CA GLN A 231 26.27 2.19 13.71
C GLN A 231 24.96 1.96 12.97
N ASP A 232 24.89 0.91 12.15
CA ASP A 232 23.67 0.50 11.42
C ASP A 232 22.84 -0.52 12.21
N ASP A 233 23.41 -1.14 13.24
CA ASP A 233 22.75 -2.14 14.08
C ASP A 233 23.12 -2.05 15.57
N LEU A 234 22.26 -2.63 16.42
CA LEU A 234 22.46 -2.72 17.87
C LEU A 234 21.93 -4.06 18.39
N VAL A 235 22.72 -4.79 19.18
CA VAL A 235 22.20 -6.00 19.86
C VAL A 235 21.48 -5.60 21.14
N CYS A 236 20.19 -5.93 21.24
CA CYS A 236 19.40 -5.70 22.43
C CYS A 236 19.97 -6.46 23.64
N GLU A 237 20.35 -5.75 24.70
CA GLU A 237 20.96 -6.35 25.90
C GLU A 237 20.01 -7.26 26.68
N PHE A 238 18.69 -7.10 26.48
CA PHE A 238 17.66 -7.81 27.24
C PHE A 238 17.22 -9.10 26.58
N CYS A 239 17.05 -9.08 25.26
CA CYS A 239 16.54 -10.25 24.53
C CYS A 239 17.56 -10.82 23.54
N GLY A 240 18.61 -10.08 23.17
CA GLY A 240 19.60 -10.51 22.19
C GLY A 240 19.16 -10.39 20.74
N LEU A 241 18.06 -9.69 20.44
CA LEU A 241 17.70 -9.35 19.06
C LEU A 241 18.68 -8.31 18.51
N THR A 242 19.20 -8.52 17.31
CA THR A 242 19.86 -7.47 16.53
C THR A 242 18.81 -6.50 15.98
N ILE A 243 18.85 -5.26 16.47
CA ILE A 243 17.99 -4.14 16.10
C ILE A 243 18.64 -3.44 14.91
N ASP A 244 17.88 -3.27 13.84
CA ASP A 244 18.28 -2.51 12.65
C ASP A 244 18.00 -1.02 12.86
N LEU A 245 19.07 -0.21 12.95
CA LEU A 245 18.98 1.22 13.24
C LEU A 245 18.69 2.06 12.00
N SER A 246 18.78 1.46 10.80
CA SER A 246 18.45 2.12 9.53
C SER A 246 16.94 2.20 9.25
N LEU A 247 16.14 1.41 9.98
CA LEU A 247 14.69 1.42 9.85
C LEU A 247 14.10 2.77 10.26
N GLU A 248 13.06 3.18 9.53
CA GLU A 248 12.26 4.33 9.92
C GLU A 248 11.61 4.07 11.29
N ARG A 249 11.65 5.08 12.16
CA ARG A 249 11.08 5.00 13.51
C ARG A 249 10.22 6.23 13.78
N ARG A 250 9.00 5.98 14.26
CA ARG A 250 8.04 7.02 14.62
C ARG A 250 7.66 6.94 16.09
N PRO A 251 7.37 8.07 16.77
CA PRO A 251 6.90 8.06 18.13
C PRO A 251 5.49 7.46 18.20
N CYS A 252 5.28 6.57 19.16
CA CYS A 252 3.97 6.04 19.52
C CYS A 252 3.07 7.19 19.99
N GLY A 253 1.90 7.35 19.36
CA GLY A 253 0.93 8.40 19.74
C GLY A 253 0.30 8.23 21.13
N ASP A 254 0.52 7.09 21.79
CA ASP A 254 -0.04 6.78 23.11
C ASP A 254 0.99 6.93 24.24
N CYS A 255 2.16 6.29 24.13
CA CYS A 255 3.17 6.30 25.19
C CYS A 255 4.48 7.02 24.83
N GLY A 256 4.63 7.52 23.59
CA GLY A 256 5.83 8.21 23.13
C GLY A 256 7.04 7.33 22.83
N ALA A 257 6.95 6.01 23.04
CA ALA A 257 8.00 5.05 22.69
C ALA A 257 8.30 5.07 21.18
N THR A 258 9.54 4.77 20.80
CA THR A 258 9.90 4.66 19.38
C THR A 258 9.42 3.33 18.79
N VAL A 259 8.69 3.41 17.68
CA VAL A 259 8.15 2.24 16.95
C VAL A 259 8.84 2.16 15.60
N ALA A 260 9.49 1.04 15.32
CA ALA A 260 10.13 0.78 14.02
C ALA A 260 9.10 0.31 12.98
N LEU A 261 9.23 0.82 11.77
CA LEU A 261 8.50 0.34 10.59
C LEU A 261 9.41 -0.65 9.85
N HIS A 262 9.00 -1.92 9.82
CA HIS A 262 9.83 -3.01 9.32
C HIS A 262 9.63 -3.32 7.82
N SER A 263 8.67 -2.64 7.20
CA SER A 263 8.43 -2.61 5.77
C SER A 263 8.04 -1.18 5.38
N ILE A 264 8.35 -0.81 4.15
CA ILE A 264 8.09 0.54 3.60
C ILE A 264 6.58 0.85 3.51
N ASP A 265 5.75 -0.19 3.54
CA ASP A 265 4.30 -0.17 3.30
C ASP A 265 3.50 -0.65 4.51
N ALA A 266 4.09 -0.61 5.70
CA ALA A 266 3.38 -0.99 6.91
C ALA A 266 2.16 -0.09 7.09
N ALA A 267 0.94 -0.54 6.79
CA ALA A 267 -0.29 0.22 7.06
C ALA A 267 -0.65 0.29 8.56
N SER A 268 -0.14 -0.65 9.36
CA SER A 268 -0.31 -0.63 10.81
C SER A 268 0.96 -1.06 11.53
N ALA A 269 1.13 -0.55 12.75
CA ALA A 269 2.25 -0.87 13.61
C ALA A 269 1.81 -0.99 15.06
N SER A 270 2.25 -2.05 15.74
CA SER A 270 2.01 -2.22 17.17
C SER A 270 3.18 -1.69 17.99
N CYS A 271 2.91 -0.85 18.98
CA CYS A 271 3.92 -0.35 19.90
C CYS A 271 4.44 -1.51 20.78
N PRO A 272 5.75 -1.81 20.77
CA PRO A 272 6.31 -2.92 21.56
C PRO A 272 6.31 -2.61 23.07
N GLN A 273 6.22 -1.34 23.45
CA GLN A 273 6.20 -0.90 24.84
C GLN A 273 4.79 -1.01 25.45
N CYS A 274 3.84 -0.18 25.01
CA CYS A 274 2.49 -0.14 25.59
C CYS A 274 1.50 -1.14 24.97
N GLY A 275 1.75 -1.65 23.76
CA GLY A 275 0.82 -2.54 23.06
C GLY A 275 -0.25 -1.82 22.24
N ALA A 276 -0.22 -0.49 22.15
CA ALA A 276 -1.09 0.28 21.26
C ALA A 276 -0.92 -0.18 19.81
N LEU A 277 -2.04 -0.39 19.12
CA LEU A 277 -2.10 -0.60 17.68
C LEU A 277 -2.32 0.74 17.01
N HIS A 278 -1.46 1.07 16.04
CA HIS A 278 -1.51 2.30 15.28
C HIS A 278 -1.75 2.04 13.81
N GLU A 279 -2.47 2.95 13.19
CA GLU A 279 -2.42 3.21 11.76
C GLU A 279 -1.16 4.00 11.46
N VAL A 280 -0.49 3.66 10.36
CA VAL A 280 0.73 4.32 9.90
C VAL A 280 0.33 5.32 8.82
N LEU A 281 0.41 6.61 9.16
CA LEU A 281 0.16 7.72 8.24
C LEU A 281 1.49 8.39 7.88
N PRO A 282 1.64 9.06 6.72
CA PRO A 282 2.93 9.56 6.24
C PRO A 282 3.82 10.25 7.28
N GLU A 283 3.22 11.07 8.16
CA GLU A 283 3.97 11.84 9.17
C GLU A 283 3.83 11.32 10.61
N LYS A 284 2.92 10.39 10.90
CA LYS A 284 2.58 10.02 12.29
C LYS A 284 2.01 8.61 12.47
N LEU A 285 1.99 8.14 13.71
CA LEU A 285 1.26 6.95 14.14
C LEU A 285 -0.05 7.35 14.82
N GLN A 286 -1.18 7.10 14.17
CA GLN A 286 -2.50 7.38 14.72
C GLN A 286 -2.98 6.18 15.54
N LEU A 287 -3.33 6.41 16.81
CA LEU A 287 -3.86 5.35 17.67
C LEU A 287 -5.18 4.81 17.11
N LEU A 288 -5.23 3.51 16.82
CA LEU A 288 -6.45 2.80 16.44
C LEU A 288 -7.11 2.14 17.65
N SER A 289 -6.32 1.40 18.43
CA SER A 289 -6.83 0.67 19.60
C SER A 289 -5.71 0.28 20.55
N GLN A 290 -6.08 -0.14 21.76
CA GLN A 290 -5.17 -0.78 22.70
C GLN A 290 -5.33 -2.30 22.58
N LEU A 291 -4.23 -3.02 22.34
CA LEU A 291 -4.26 -4.47 22.45
C LEU A 291 -4.31 -4.84 23.93
N ASN A 292 -5.44 -5.39 24.37
CA ASN A 292 -5.67 -5.75 25.78
C ASN A 292 -4.62 -6.73 26.34
N GLU A 293 -3.96 -7.52 25.48
CA GLU A 293 -2.91 -8.46 25.87
C GLU A 293 -1.83 -8.57 24.80
N LYS A 294 -0.55 -8.59 25.22
CA LYS A 294 0.55 -8.96 24.32
C LYS A 294 0.45 -10.47 24.01
N PRO A 295 0.22 -10.87 22.75
CA PRO A 295 -0.01 -12.27 22.44
C PRO A 295 1.26 -13.10 22.69
N LYS A 296 1.12 -14.22 23.43
CA LYS A 296 2.20 -15.19 23.62
C LYS A 296 2.61 -15.75 22.26
N ARG A 297 3.89 -15.58 21.89
CA ARG A 297 4.48 -16.06 20.64
C ARG A 297 4.83 -17.55 20.75
N ALA A 298 4.77 -18.28 19.64
CA ALA A 298 5.23 -19.66 19.56
C ALA A 298 6.68 -19.71 19.07
N GLY A 299 7.49 -20.58 19.68
CA GLY A 299 8.88 -20.78 19.25
C GLY A 299 9.79 -19.56 19.44
N PRO A 300 10.97 -19.55 18.78
CA PRO A 300 11.98 -18.51 18.97
C PRO A 300 11.72 -17.21 18.19
N PHE A 301 10.64 -17.14 17.39
CA PHE A 301 10.40 -16.08 16.41
C PHE A 301 10.00 -14.74 17.05
N ARG A 302 10.62 -13.66 16.57
CA ARG A 302 10.46 -12.31 17.11
C ARG A 302 10.31 -11.30 15.99
N ILE A 303 9.49 -10.27 16.19
CA ILE A 303 9.46 -9.10 15.31
C ILE A 303 10.87 -8.50 15.21
N GLY A 304 11.28 -8.10 14.01
CA GLY A 304 12.63 -7.63 13.69
C GLY A 304 13.64 -8.74 13.39
N MET A 305 13.35 -10.00 13.74
CA MET A 305 14.25 -11.11 13.47
C MET A 305 14.46 -11.29 11.97
N VAL A 306 15.71 -11.45 11.57
CA VAL A 306 16.10 -11.76 10.19
C VAL A 306 16.54 -13.23 10.12
N ALA A 307 16.03 -13.98 9.15
CA ALA A 307 16.36 -15.37 8.94
C ALA A 307 16.43 -15.72 7.45
N ARG A 308 17.28 -16.70 7.11
CA ARG A 308 17.30 -17.27 5.75
C ARG A 308 16.28 -18.40 5.67
N LEU A 309 15.31 -18.28 4.76
CA LEU A 309 14.31 -19.30 4.50
C LEU A 309 14.13 -19.48 2.99
N ARG A 310 14.22 -20.72 2.51
CA ARG A 310 14.10 -21.07 1.09
C ARG A 310 15.04 -20.27 0.16
N GLY A 311 16.25 -19.97 0.64
CA GLY A 311 17.29 -19.26 -0.12
C GLY A 311 17.22 -17.73 -0.03
N GLU A 312 16.14 -17.18 0.51
CA GLU A 312 15.92 -15.72 0.62
C GLU A 312 16.09 -15.24 2.06
N ILE A 313 16.45 -13.97 2.24
CA ILE A 313 16.56 -13.32 3.54
C ILE A 313 15.21 -12.66 3.85
N TRP A 314 14.60 -13.08 4.95
CA TRP A 314 13.30 -12.60 5.41
C TRP A 314 13.44 -11.90 6.75
N ARG A 315 12.78 -10.76 6.90
CA ARG A 315 12.55 -10.09 8.19
C ARG A 315 11.15 -10.43 8.69
N ILE A 316 11.00 -10.76 9.97
CA ILE A 316 9.70 -10.92 10.60
C ILE A 316 9.15 -9.53 10.94
N VAL A 317 8.07 -9.11 10.27
CA VAL A 317 7.53 -7.75 10.37
C VAL A 317 6.18 -7.68 11.06
N GLY A 318 5.48 -8.81 11.18
CA GLY A 318 4.18 -8.90 11.83
C GLY A 318 3.95 -10.24 12.51
N TYR A 319 2.96 -10.27 13.40
CA TYR A 319 2.57 -11.47 14.13
C TYR A 319 1.09 -11.42 14.47
N LEU A 320 0.38 -12.51 14.16
CA LEU A 320 -1.02 -12.73 14.49
C LEU A 320 -1.15 -14.04 15.26
N ARG A 321 -2.01 -14.04 16.29
CA ARG A 321 -2.41 -15.24 17.00
C ARG A 321 -3.92 -15.37 16.93
N THR A 322 -4.40 -16.40 16.26
CA THR A 322 -5.82 -16.72 16.20
C THR A 322 -6.09 -17.96 17.05
N PHE A 323 -7.36 -18.27 17.26
CA PHE A 323 -7.76 -19.53 17.84
C PHE A 323 -9.03 -20.04 17.19
N MET A 324 -9.16 -21.35 17.09
CA MET A 324 -10.41 -22.03 16.78
C MET A 324 -10.86 -22.85 17.99
N ARG A 325 -12.18 -22.96 18.16
CA ARG A 325 -12.77 -23.85 19.16
C ARG A 325 -13.35 -25.05 18.44
N ASP A 326 -12.89 -26.23 18.82
CA ASP A 326 -13.45 -27.49 18.37
C ASP A 326 -13.70 -28.38 19.59
N GLU A 327 -14.93 -28.88 19.72
CA GLU A 327 -15.41 -29.65 20.88
C GLU A 327 -15.07 -29.02 22.26
N GLY A 328 -15.05 -27.68 22.34
CA GLY A 328 -14.72 -26.94 23.57
C GLY A 328 -13.22 -26.78 23.85
N ILE A 329 -12.35 -27.39 23.04
CA ILE A 329 -10.90 -27.23 23.09
C ILE A 329 -10.49 -26.03 22.23
N LYS A 330 -9.62 -25.16 22.76
CA LYS A 330 -9.05 -24.04 22.01
C LYS A 330 -7.73 -24.45 21.36
N TYR A 331 -7.69 -24.43 20.03
CA TYR A 331 -6.49 -24.59 19.24
C TYR A 331 -5.98 -23.21 18.83
N HIS A 332 -4.67 -22.99 18.95
CA HIS A 332 -4.06 -21.71 18.67
C HIS A 332 -3.16 -21.78 17.45
N THR A 333 -3.40 -20.87 16.51
CA THR A 333 -2.58 -20.73 15.32
C THR A 333 -1.72 -19.47 15.45
N HIS A 334 -0.44 -19.60 15.10
CA HIS A 334 0.56 -18.55 15.24
C HIS A 334 1.10 -18.19 13.85
N ALA A 335 0.70 -17.04 13.30
CA ALA A 335 1.08 -16.59 11.97
C ALA A 335 2.10 -15.45 12.05
N TYR A 336 3.26 -15.63 11.43
CA TYR A 336 4.32 -14.63 11.33
C TYR A 336 4.34 -14.06 9.92
N LEU A 337 4.24 -12.74 9.80
CA LEU A 337 4.38 -12.04 8.53
C LEU A 337 5.86 -11.81 8.26
N LEU A 338 6.31 -12.32 7.13
CA LEU A 338 7.67 -12.21 6.63
C LEU A 338 7.71 -11.19 5.50
N PHE A 339 8.74 -10.36 5.49
CA PHE A 339 8.99 -9.38 4.43
C PHE A 339 10.40 -9.55 3.86
N CYS A 340 10.51 -9.40 2.55
CA CYS A 340 11.75 -9.39 1.80
C CYS A 340 11.61 -8.36 0.68
N ASP A 341 12.55 -7.42 0.57
CA ASP A 341 12.46 -6.34 -0.43
C ASP A 341 12.29 -6.87 -1.87
N ARG A 342 12.93 -8.01 -2.19
CA ARG A 342 12.84 -8.64 -3.51
C ARG A 342 11.58 -9.47 -3.72
N GLN A 343 11.06 -10.09 -2.67
CA GLN A 343 10.02 -11.11 -2.77
C GLN A 343 8.66 -10.63 -2.25
N GLY A 344 8.58 -9.45 -1.65
CA GLY A 344 7.39 -8.96 -0.97
C GLY A 344 7.11 -9.74 0.31
N TYR A 345 5.85 -10.15 0.49
CA TYR A 345 5.38 -10.78 1.70
C TYR A 345 5.25 -12.30 1.58
N ALA A 346 5.45 -12.96 2.72
CA ALA A 346 5.11 -14.36 2.91
C ALA A 346 4.63 -14.59 4.35
N TRP A 347 3.96 -15.71 4.58
CA TRP A 347 3.50 -16.12 5.90
C TRP A 347 4.23 -17.39 6.34
N LEU A 348 4.65 -17.40 7.61
CA LEU A 348 5.04 -18.59 8.34
C LEU A 348 4.01 -18.86 9.42
N GLU A 349 3.16 -19.84 9.21
CA GLU A 349 2.15 -20.26 10.16
C GLU A 349 2.62 -21.48 10.95
N ILE A 350 2.40 -21.46 12.26
CA ILE A 350 2.71 -22.55 13.18
C ILE A 350 1.43 -23.00 13.86
N ASP A 351 1.08 -24.26 13.65
CA ASP A 351 -0.06 -24.92 14.27
C ASP A 351 0.35 -26.31 14.78
N ALA A 352 0.05 -26.60 16.04
CA ALA A 352 0.38 -27.87 16.71
C ALA A 352 1.82 -28.39 16.44
N GLY A 353 2.80 -27.49 16.33
CA GLY A 353 4.21 -27.82 16.07
C GLY A 353 4.57 -28.04 14.59
N HIS A 354 3.60 -27.97 13.68
CA HIS A 354 3.83 -27.96 12.24
C HIS A 354 4.01 -26.53 11.74
N ALA A 355 4.93 -26.35 10.79
CA ALA A 355 5.18 -25.05 10.16
C ALA A 355 4.76 -25.08 8.69
N SER A 356 3.92 -24.15 8.31
CA SER A 356 3.46 -23.93 6.94
C SER A 356 4.02 -22.61 6.42
N PHE A 357 4.72 -22.65 5.30
CA PHE A 357 5.16 -21.45 4.58
C PHE A 357 4.29 -21.27 3.35
N PHE A 358 3.64 -20.12 3.23
CA PHE A 358 2.81 -19.80 2.08
C PHE A 358 2.92 -18.33 1.69
N ARG A 359 2.51 -18.04 0.47
CA ARG A 359 2.37 -16.69 -0.07
C ARG A 359 0.96 -16.55 -0.60
N GLU A 360 0.46 -15.33 -0.53
CA GLU A 360 -0.72 -14.97 -1.27
C GLU A 360 -0.43 -15.06 -2.77
N ILE A 361 -1.42 -15.51 -3.53
CA ILE A 361 -1.34 -15.63 -4.97
C ILE A 361 -2.32 -14.64 -5.57
N ASP A 362 -1.81 -13.85 -6.51
CA ASP A 362 -2.56 -12.77 -7.17
C ASP A 362 -3.56 -13.31 -8.21
N GLU A 363 -3.40 -14.56 -8.61
CA GLU A 363 -4.20 -15.21 -9.64
C GLU A 363 -4.86 -16.47 -9.11
N ARG A 364 -6.14 -16.63 -9.47
CA ARG A 364 -6.87 -17.86 -9.20
C ARG A 364 -6.25 -19.02 -9.99
N PRO A 365 -5.91 -20.15 -9.34
CA PRO A 365 -5.35 -21.29 -10.06
C PRO A 365 -6.30 -21.83 -11.14
N LYS A 366 -5.77 -22.17 -12.32
CA LYS A 366 -6.57 -22.73 -13.41
C LYS A 366 -7.27 -24.01 -12.99
N GLY A 367 -8.58 -24.12 -13.29
CA GLY A 367 -9.40 -25.28 -12.97
C GLY A 367 -9.89 -25.36 -11.52
N LEU A 368 -9.70 -24.30 -10.71
CA LEU A 368 -10.25 -24.24 -9.35
C LEU A 368 -11.78 -24.10 -9.39
N ASN A 369 -12.50 -25.19 -9.05
CA ASN A 369 -13.93 -25.17 -8.74
C ASN A 369 -14.15 -25.48 -7.25
N PRO A 370 -14.56 -24.49 -6.43
CA PRO A 370 -14.75 -24.64 -4.99
C PRO A 370 -15.77 -25.70 -4.61
N LYS A 371 -16.77 -25.94 -5.46
CA LYS A 371 -17.83 -26.93 -5.21
C LYS A 371 -17.36 -28.37 -5.37
N THR A 372 -16.23 -28.58 -6.03
CA THR A 372 -15.69 -29.93 -6.33
C THR A 372 -14.29 -30.14 -5.73
N MET A 373 -13.82 -29.22 -4.90
CA MET A 373 -12.47 -29.27 -4.33
C MET A 373 -12.27 -30.51 -3.43
N ARG A 374 -11.12 -31.15 -3.58
CA ARG A 374 -10.64 -32.20 -2.68
C ARG A 374 -9.47 -31.67 -1.85
N ARG A 375 -9.28 -32.22 -0.65
CA ARG A 375 -8.24 -31.83 0.33
C ARG A 375 -6.80 -31.83 -0.22
N THR A 376 -6.54 -32.49 -1.35
CA THR A 376 -5.22 -32.53 -1.99
C THR A 376 -5.44 -32.45 -3.50
N GLN A 377 -5.12 -31.30 -4.08
CA GLN A 377 -5.18 -31.09 -5.51
C GLN A 377 -3.99 -30.22 -5.93
N THR A 378 -3.36 -30.57 -7.04
CA THR A 378 -2.25 -29.82 -7.62
C THR A 378 -2.81 -28.93 -8.72
N PHE A 379 -2.44 -27.66 -8.71
CA PHE A 379 -2.84 -26.70 -9.73
C PHE A 379 -1.62 -26.33 -10.57
N GLN A 380 -1.87 -26.07 -11.86
CA GLN A 380 -0.90 -25.41 -12.71
C GLN A 380 -1.18 -23.92 -12.68
N PHE A 381 -0.12 -23.14 -12.47
CA PHE A 381 -0.12 -21.69 -12.56
C PHE A 381 0.17 -21.30 -14.01
#